data_AF-A0A351V7P7-F1
#
_entry.id   AF-A0A351V7P7-F1
#
_cell.length_a   1.000
_cell.length_b   1.000
_cell.length_c   1.000
_cell.angle_alpha   90.00
_cell.angle_beta   90.00
_cell.angle_gamma   90.00
#
_symmetry.space_group_name_H-M   'P 1'
#
loop_
_entity.id
_entity.type
_entity.pdbx_description
1 polymer ?
#
loop_
_entity_poly.entity_id
_entity_poly.type
_entity_poly.pdbx_seq_one_letter_code
_entity_poly.pdbx_strand_id
1 'polypeptide(L)'
;MEQRLVCDTVKDLLPMYIDNMTSVASNESIEEHIKGCEGCRAVLEQMKQPLAAETAPDVKEFKRFLKKSKLSLLYWIMGAAAVIAIVTCFIVNLAVEGRLSWVYIVAAGIVTAYAPAYVFVVSGKRRFVKALAVLSVCTVVLVGTVQIVLYYLMNIGGLWFWRTGLPVALLWIAIVWLGVAANMLFHANAVLAMALIAFLSAPGNYLTHWLVGDFQRFGDKYGEIFFEDFGNLMAAAVLLLIGIVIQKRKVRKKQENGEQLF
;
A
#
# COMPACT_ATOMS: atom_id res chain seq x y z
N MET A 1 0.23 76.33 -4.97
CA MET A 1 1.37 76.08 -5.88
C MET A 1 1.32 74.60 -6.21
N GLU A 2 0.96 74.24 -7.43
CA GLU A 2 0.95 72.84 -7.88
C GLU A 2 2.40 72.35 -7.97
N GLN A 3 2.79 71.46 -7.06
CA GLN A 3 4.08 70.80 -7.11
C GLN A 3 4.02 69.69 -8.16
N ARG A 4 4.51 69.96 -9.37
CA ARG A 4 4.67 68.90 -10.39
C ARG A 4 5.75 67.93 -9.91
N LEU A 5 5.34 66.70 -9.58
CA LEU A 5 6.26 65.63 -9.20
C LEU A 5 7.24 65.33 -10.34
N VAL A 6 8.51 65.12 -9.98
CA VAL A 6 9.56 64.71 -10.92
C VAL A 6 9.39 63.21 -11.21
N CYS A 7 9.65 62.79 -12.45
CA CYS A 7 9.43 61.41 -12.90
C CYS A 7 10.13 60.36 -12.00
N ASP A 8 11.32 60.65 -11.49
CA ASP A 8 12.08 59.73 -10.64
C ASP A 8 11.38 59.50 -9.29
N THR A 9 10.84 60.57 -8.69
CA THR A 9 10.06 60.47 -7.45
C THR A 9 8.78 59.64 -7.66
N VAL A 10 8.14 59.76 -8.82
CA VAL A 10 6.96 58.94 -9.14
C VAL A 10 7.35 57.47 -9.24
N LYS A 11 8.44 57.13 -9.94
CA LYS A 11 8.92 55.75 -10.07
C LYS A 11 9.29 55.11 -8.74
N ASP A 12 9.89 55.86 -7.83
CA ASP A 12 10.23 55.37 -6.48
C ASP A 12 8.98 55.10 -5.64
N LEU A 13 7.91 55.86 -5.85
CA LEU A 13 6.64 55.72 -5.13
C LEU A 13 5.67 54.70 -5.79
N LEU A 14 5.90 54.30 -7.05
CA LEU A 14 5.02 53.38 -7.78
C LEU A 14 4.77 52.04 -7.07
N PRO A 15 5.79 51.35 -6.49
CA PRO A 15 5.56 50.09 -5.78
C PRO A 15 4.62 50.29 -4.58
N MET A 16 4.85 51.34 -3.79
CA MET A 16 4.00 51.66 -2.62
C MET A 16 2.59 52.10 -3.03
N TYR A 17 2.45 52.76 -4.19
CA TYR A 17 1.15 53.11 -4.78
C TYR A 17 0.38 51.85 -5.21
N ILE A 18 1.04 50.87 -5.85
CA ILE A 18 0.42 49.60 -6.26
C ILE A 18 -0.05 48.80 -5.03
N ASP A 19 0.72 48.82 -3.94
CA ASP A 19 0.36 48.17 -2.67
C ASP A 19 -0.63 48.98 -1.80
N ASN A 20 -1.14 50.11 -2.29
CA ASN A 20 -2.04 51.04 -1.58
C ASN A 20 -1.51 51.55 -0.23
N MET A 21 -0.19 51.73 -0.12
CA MET A 21 0.48 52.22 1.10
C MET A 21 0.81 53.72 1.07
N THR A 22 0.39 54.44 0.02
CA THR A 22 0.56 55.89 -0.13
C THR A 22 -0.65 56.68 0.37
N SER A 23 -0.43 57.92 0.81
CA SER A 23 -1.51 58.80 1.28
C SER A 23 -2.38 59.30 0.12
N VAL A 24 -3.61 59.74 0.42
CA VAL A 24 -4.58 60.22 -0.58
C VAL A 24 -4.04 61.39 -1.40
N ALA A 25 -3.35 62.34 -0.75
CA ALA A 25 -2.74 63.48 -1.44
C ALA A 25 -1.62 63.06 -2.41
N SER A 26 -0.84 62.03 -2.05
CA SER A 26 0.20 61.47 -2.92
C SER A 26 -0.41 60.69 -4.10
N ASN A 27 -1.53 59.98 -3.87
CA ASN A 27 -2.23 59.25 -4.94
C ASN A 27 -2.75 60.17 -6.03
N GLU A 28 -3.40 61.26 -5.65
CA GLU A 28 -3.93 62.26 -6.59
C GLU A 28 -2.81 62.86 -7.45
N SER A 29 -1.70 63.21 -6.81
CA SER A 29 -0.52 63.77 -7.49
C SER A 29 0.17 62.76 -8.43
N ILE A 30 0.24 61.48 -8.04
CA ILE A 30 0.80 60.40 -8.87
C ILE A 30 -0.09 60.13 -10.09
N GLU A 31 -1.42 60.11 -9.91
CA GLU A 31 -2.39 59.89 -11.00
C GLU A 31 -2.38 61.02 -12.03
N GLU A 32 -2.29 62.27 -11.58
CA GLU A 32 -2.18 63.42 -12.46
C GLU A 32 -0.89 63.36 -13.30
N HIS A 33 0.23 62.95 -12.69
CA HIS A 33 1.50 62.79 -13.41
C HIS A 33 1.46 61.63 -14.42
N ILE A 34 0.89 60.48 -14.06
CA ILE A 34 0.78 59.31 -14.97
C ILE A 34 -0.11 59.62 -16.17
N LYS A 35 -1.15 60.46 -16.02
CA LYS A 35 -1.99 60.91 -17.15
C LYS A 35 -1.18 61.71 -18.19
N GLY A 36 -0.16 62.45 -17.76
CA GLY A 36 0.68 63.29 -18.62
C GLY A 36 2.02 62.68 -19.06
N CYS A 37 2.44 61.53 -18.49
CA CYS A 37 3.77 60.95 -18.73
C CYS A 37 3.68 59.48 -19.17
N GLU A 38 3.94 59.22 -20.46
CA GLU A 38 3.93 57.87 -21.04
C GLU A 38 4.99 56.95 -20.43
N GLY A 39 6.15 57.50 -20.04
CA GLY A 39 7.24 56.73 -19.43
C GLY A 39 6.89 56.15 -18.06
N CYS A 40 6.20 56.91 -17.21
CA CYS A 40 5.74 56.43 -15.90
C CYS A 40 4.55 55.46 -16.03
N ARG A 41 3.70 55.65 -17.05
CA ARG A 41 2.60 54.73 -17.36
C ARG A 41 3.09 53.35 -17.78
N ALA A 42 4.11 53.29 -18.64
CA ALA A 42 4.69 52.03 -19.09
C ALA A 42 5.32 51.23 -17.93
N VAL A 43 6.00 51.91 -17.00
CA VAL A 43 6.59 51.28 -15.81
C VAL A 43 5.51 50.73 -14.87
N LEU A 44 4.44 51.48 -14.66
CA LEU A 44 3.29 51.03 -13.87
C LEU A 44 2.64 49.77 -14.48
N GLU A 45 2.47 49.72 -15.81
CA GLU A 45 1.94 48.53 -16.47
C GLU A 45 2.87 47.33 -16.36
N GLN A 46 4.18 47.51 -16.50
CA GLN A 46 5.16 46.43 -16.29
C GLN A 46 5.14 45.89 -14.86
N MET A 47 4.97 46.75 -13.85
CA MET A 47 4.89 46.34 -12.44
C MET A 47 3.54 45.73 -12.05
N LYS A 48 2.46 46.09 -12.75
CA LYS A 48 1.13 45.46 -12.59
C LYS A 48 0.99 44.14 -13.33
N GLN A 49 1.93 43.79 -14.22
CA GLN A 49 1.92 42.45 -14.81
C GLN A 49 2.08 41.42 -13.69
N PRO A 50 1.17 40.44 -13.59
CA PRO A 50 1.28 39.41 -12.58
C PRO A 50 2.59 38.68 -12.82
N LEU A 51 3.56 38.87 -11.91
CA LEU A 51 4.71 37.99 -11.80
C LEU A 51 4.15 36.57 -11.77
N ALA A 52 4.52 35.76 -12.76
CA ALA A 52 4.15 34.36 -12.79
C ALA A 52 4.68 33.73 -11.51
N ALA A 53 3.82 33.63 -10.51
CA ALA A 53 4.15 32.99 -9.26
C ALA A 53 4.67 31.61 -9.65
N GLU A 54 5.94 31.35 -9.38
CA GLU A 54 6.51 30.01 -9.47
C GLU A 54 5.57 29.12 -8.69
N THR A 55 4.78 28.32 -9.41
CA THR A 55 3.75 27.50 -8.82
C THR A 55 4.48 26.53 -7.92
N ALA A 56 4.39 26.77 -6.59
CA ALA A 56 4.89 25.84 -5.60
C ALA A 56 4.39 24.44 -6.00
N PRO A 57 5.28 23.44 -6.12
CA PRO A 57 4.91 22.14 -6.66
C PRO A 57 3.70 21.60 -5.90
N ASP A 58 2.67 21.20 -6.66
CA ASP A 58 1.38 20.75 -6.12
C ASP A 58 1.64 19.78 -4.95
N VAL A 59 1.00 20.04 -3.80
CA VAL A 59 1.16 19.27 -2.56
C VAL A 59 0.97 17.76 -2.82
N LYS A 60 0.20 17.38 -3.86
CA LYS A 60 0.10 15.99 -4.34
C LYS A 60 1.39 15.43 -4.91
N GLU A 61 2.12 16.18 -5.72
CA GLU A 61 3.40 15.75 -6.29
C GLU A 61 4.43 15.57 -5.18
N PHE A 62 4.56 16.54 -4.28
CA PHE A 62 5.46 16.43 -3.13
C PHE A 62 5.14 15.21 -2.25
N LYS A 63 3.85 14.96 -1.96
CA LYS A 63 3.43 13.73 -1.25
C LYS A 63 3.74 12.45 -2.02
N ARG A 64 3.64 12.46 -3.35
CA ARG A 64 3.98 11.31 -4.20
C ARG A 64 5.48 11.03 -4.20
N PHE A 65 6.31 12.08 -4.27
CA PHE A 65 7.76 11.98 -4.15
C PHE A 65 8.19 11.44 -2.78
N LEU A 66 7.61 11.95 -1.69
CA LEU A 66 7.88 11.46 -0.34
C LEU A 66 7.49 9.99 -0.16
N LYS A 67 6.32 9.57 -0.67
CA LYS A 67 5.89 8.16 -0.61
C LYS A 67 6.82 7.26 -1.43
N LYS A 68 7.22 7.69 -2.62
CA LYS A 68 8.13 6.93 -3.49
C LYS A 68 9.52 6.79 -2.84
N SER A 69 10.02 7.86 -2.20
CA SER A 69 11.29 7.86 -1.47
C SER A 69 11.26 6.92 -0.27
N LYS A 70 10.23 6.99 0.58
CA LYS A 70 10.06 6.09 1.73
C LYS A 70 9.94 4.62 1.31
N LEU A 71 9.20 4.34 0.24
CA LEU A 71 9.07 2.97 -0.27
C LEU A 71 10.41 2.45 -0.81
N SER A 72 11.15 3.28 -1.56
CA SER A 72 12.49 2.95 -2.05
C SER A 72 13.44 2.62 -0.89
N LEU A 73 13.47 3.46 0.15
CA LEU A 73 14.27 3.22 1.35
C LEU A 73 13.91 1.87 2.01
N LEU A 74 12.62 1.61 2.21
CA LEU A 74 12.16 0.33 2.79
C LEU A 74 12.57 -0.87 1.94
N TYR A 75 12.47 -0.78 0.61
CA TYR A 75 12.92 -1.85 -0.28
C TYR A 75 14.43 -2.12 -0.16
N TRP A 76 15.26 -1.08 -0.04
CA TRP A 76 16.70 -1.22 0.19
C TRP A 76 17.02 -1.84 1.56
N ILE A 77 16.33 -1.41 2.63
CA ILE A 77 16.51 -1.96 3.98
C ILE A 77 16.16 -3.45 4.00
N MET A 78 14.99 -3.80 3.45
CA MET A 78 14.58 -5.20 3.35
C MET A 78 15.59 -5.98 2.51
N GLY A 79 16.11 -5.39 1.42
CA GLY A 79 17.06 -6.04 0.52
C GLY A 79 18.38 -6.37 1.22
N ALA A 80 18.91 -5.41 1.98
CA ALA A 80 20.09 -5.63 2.81
C ALA A 80 19.84 -6.74 3.84
N ALA A 81 18.69 -6.74 4.52
CA ALA A 81 18.32 -7.78 5.47
C ALA A 81 18.23 -9.17 4.81
N ALA A 82 17.69 -9.26 3.59
CA ALA A 82 17.59 -10.50 2.82
C ALA A 82 18.98 -11.06 2.45
N VAL A 83 19.91 -10.19 2.03
CA VAL A 83 21.30 -10.59 1.74
C VAL A 83 21.98 -11.09 3.01
N ILE A 84 21.84 -10.38 4.13
CA ILE A 84 22.40 -10.80 5.42
C ILE A 84 21.85 -12.18 5.80
N ALA A 85 20.54 -12.40 5.70
CA ALA A 85 19.92 -13.70 6.00
C ALA A 85 20.49 -14.84 5.14
N ILE A 86 20.67 -14.61 3.83
CA ILE A 86 21.26 -15.61 2.92
C ILE A 86 22.71 -15.91 3.32
N VAL A 87 23.51 -14.87 3.56
CA VAL A 87 24.93 -15.02 3.93
C VAL A 87 25.08 -15.75 5.26
N THR A 88 24.29 -15.39 6.28
CA THR A 88 24.30 -16.07 7.57
C THR A 88 23.94 -17.55 7.43
N CYS A 89 22.87 -17.88 6.69
CA CYS A 89 22.50 -19.27 6.45
C CYS A 89 23.55 -20.03 5.63
N PHE A 90 24.22 -19.36 4.69
CA PHE A 90 25.30 -19.95 3.91
C PHE A 90 26.50 -20.32 4.77
N ILE A 91 26.93 -19.42 5.67
CA ILE A 91 28.04 -19.68 6.60
C ILE A 91 27.70 -20.84 7.54
N VAL A 92 26.50 -20.84 8.12
CA VAL A 92 26.05 -21.92 9.03
C VAL A 92 26.00 -23.26 8.30
N ASN A 93 25.46 -23.31 7.08
CA ASN A 93 25.40 -24.54 6.29
C ASN A 93 26.78 -25.11 5.97
N LEU A 94 27.73 -24.26 5.57
CA LEU A 94 29.11 -24.69 5.34
C LEU A 94 29.79 -25.18 6.62
N ALA A 95 29.53 -24.52 7.76
CA ALA A 95 30.15 -24.87 9.03
C ALA A 95 29.60 -26.18 9.63
N VAL A 96 28.31 -26.46 9.49
CA VAL A 96 27.64 -27.61 10.14
C VAL A 96 27.62 -28.84 9.24
N GLU A 97 27.17 -28.68 7.99
CA GLU A 97 26.82 -29.81 7.12
C GLU A 97 27.82 -30.00 5.97
N GLY A 98 28.65 -28.99 5.68
CA GLY A 98 29.52 -28.96 4.50
C GLY A 98 28.75 -29.02 3.16
N ARG A 99 27.43 -28.82 3.21
CA ARG A 99 26.50 -28.90 2.07
C ARG A 99 25.51 -27.74 2.11
N LEU A 100 24.99 -27.37 0.95
CA LEU A 100 23.98 -26.32 0.83
C LEU A 100 22.58 -26.94 0.89
N SER A 101 21.96 -26.98 2.06
CA SER A 101 20.61 -27.53 2.27
C SER A 101 19.59 -26.41 2.60
N TRP A 102 19.63 -25.88 3.82
CA TRP A 102 18.70 -24.87 4.34
C TRP A 102 18.69 -23.53 3.58
N VAL A 103 19.82 -23.14 2.97
CA VAL A 103 19.93 -21.90 2.17
C VAL A 103 18.86 -21.85 1.06
N TYR A 104 18.49 -22.98 0.47
CA TYR A 104 17.44 -23.02 -0.56
C TYR A 104 16.05 -22.68 -0.01
N ILE A 105 15.74 -23.11 1.21
CA ILE A 105 14.47 -22.76 1.89
C ILE A 105 14.41 -21.25 2.14
N VAL A 106 15.51 -20.69 2.65
CA VAL A 106 15.61 -19.27 2.96
C VAL A 106 15.52 -18.41 1.69
N ALA A 107 16.23 -18.80 0.63
CA ALA A 107 16.15 -18.14 -0.67
C ALA A 107 14.72 -18.20 -1.25
N ALA A 108 14.06 -19.35 -1.20
CA ALA A 108 12.67 -19.48 -1.66
C ALA A 108 11.70 -18.65 -0.82
N GLY A 109 11.91 -18.54 0.50
CA GLY A 109 11.14 -17.67 1.39
C GLY A 109 11.29 -16.19 1.04
N ILE A 110 12.51 -15.73 0.76
CA ILE A 110 12.79 -14.37 0.31
C ILE A 110 12.09 -14.10 -1.03
N VAL A 111 12.21 -14.98 -2.02
CA VAL A 111 11.51 -14.84 -3.30
C VAL A 111 10.00 -14.75 -3.10
N THR A 112 9.44 -15.58 -2.22
CA THR A 112 8.01 -15.58 -1.87
C THR A 112 7.56 -14.25 -1.24
N ALA A 113 8.42 -13.58 -0.48
CA ALA A 113 8.12 -12.26 0.08
C ALA A 113 8.23 -11.13 -0.98
N TYR A 114 9.28 -11.16 -1.82
CA TYR A 114 9.56 -10.07 -2.77
C TYR A 114 8.71 -10.12 -4.04
N ALA A 115 8.43 -11.31 -4.59
CA ALA A 115 7.73 -11.42 -5.87
C ALA A 115 6.29 -10.83 -5.83
N PRO A 116 5.45 -11.14 -4.82
CA PRO A 116 4.13 -10.51 -4.67
C PRO A 116 4.22 -9.00 -4.41
N ALA A 117 5.18 -8.55 -3.62
CA ALA A 117 5.39 -7.13 -3.30
C ALA A 117 5.79 -6.33 -4.55
N TYR A 118 6.69 -6.87 -5.37
CA TYR A 118 7.08 -6.30 -6.65
C TYR A 118 5.86 -6.17 -7.59
N VAL A 119 5.09 -7.26 -7.73
CA VAL A 119 3.87 -7.25 -8.56
C VAL A 119 2.85 -6.25 -8.04
N PHE A 120 2.73 -6.07 -6.73
CA PHE A 120 1.86 -5.08 -6.12
C PHE A 120 2.25 -3.63 -6.46
N VAL A 121 3.56 -3.34 -6.54
CA VAL A 121 4.08 -1.99 -6.86
C VAL A 121 3.97 -1.68 -8.35
N VAL A 122 4.29 -2.66 -9.21
CA VAL A 122 4.28 -2.47 -10.67
C VAL A 122 2.87 -2.52 -11.26
N SER A 123 1.97 -3.30 -10.67
CA SER A 123 0.61 -3.44 -11.19
C SER A 123 -0.23 -2.19 -10.90
N GLY A 124 -0.86 -1.63 -11.95
CA GLY A 124 -1.86 -0.56 -11.80
C GLY A 124 -3.23 -1.09 -11.38
N LYS A 125 -3.95 -1.73 -12.31
CA LYS A 125 -5.33 -2.23 -12.08
C LYS A 125 -5.32 -3.60 -11.41
N ARG A 126 -6.24 -3.81 -10.44
CA ARG A 126 -6.40 -5.06 -9.64
C ARG A 126 -5.09 -5.59 -9.03
N ARG A 127 -4.17 -4.68 -8.66
CA ARG A 127 -2.84 -5.01 -8.12
C ARG A 127 -2.86 -6.01 -6.96
N PHE A 128 -3.85 -5.90 -6.08
CA PHE A 128 -4.03 -6.82 -4.94
C PHE A 128 -4.28 -8.27 -5.40
N VAL A 129 -5.15 -8.46 -6.40
CA VAL A 129 -5.50 -9.79 -6.90
C VAL A 129 -4.30 -10.44 -7.60
N LYS A 130 -3.55 -9.65 -8.39
CA LYS A 130 -2.34 -10.13 -9.07
C LYS A 130 -1.26 -10.52 -8.07
N ALA A 131 -1.00 -9.68 -7.07
CA ALA A 131 -0.05 -9.98 -6.01
C ALA A 131 -0.45 -11.23 -5.23
N LEU A 132 -1.74 -11.37 -4.89
CA LEU A 132 -2.26 -12.55 -4.20
C LEU A 132 -2.11 -13.84 -5.03
N ALA A 133 -2.35 -13.77 -6.34
CA ALA A 133 -2.16 -14.91 -7.23
C ALA A 133 -0.70 -15.36 -7.28
N VAL A 134 0.24 -14.42 -7.36
CA VAL A 134 1.67 -14.72 -7.31
C VAL A 134 2.04 -15.33 -5.96
N LEU A 135 1.52 -14.77 -4.85
CA LEU A 135 1.72 -15.34 -3.52
C LEU A 135 1.20 -16.79 -3.42
N SER A 136 0.00 -17.07 -3.96
CA SER A 136 -0.57 -18.44 -3.97
C SER A 136 0.36 -19.43 -4.67
N VAL A 137 0.92 -19.06 -5.83
CA VAL A 137 1.86 -19.91 -6.57
C VAL A 137 3.17 -20.07 -5.81
N CYS A 138 3.73 -18.97 -5.28
CA CYS A 138 4.96 -18.99 -4.49
C CYS A 138 4.84 -19.88 -3.24
N THR A 139 3.69 -19.89 -2.55
CA THR A 139 3.47 -20.77 -1.40
C THR A 139 3.58 -22.24 -1.77
N VAL A 140 2.98 -22.68 -2.88
CA VAL A 140 3.07 -24.08 -3.33
C VAL A 140 4.51 -24.43 -3.69
N VAL A 141 5.21 -23.53 -4.39
CA VAL A 141 6.64 -23.69 -4.73
C VAL A 141 7.48 -23.79 -3.45
N LEU A 142 7.22 -22.95 -2.45
CA LEU A 142 7.95 -22.95 -1.18
C LEU A 142 7.77 -24.27 -0.43
N VAL A 143 6.54 -24.79 -0.34
CA VAL A 143 6.27 -26.11 0.26
C VAL A 143 7.00 -27.23 -0.51
N GLY A 144 7.04 -27.14 -1.84
CA GLY A 144 7.81 -28.06 -2.68
C GLY A 144 9.32 -27.99 -2.43
N THR A 145 9.88 -26.78 -2.32
CA THR A 145 11.30 -26.58 -1.99
C THR A 145 11.63 -27.16 -0.62
N VAL A 146 10.77 -26.95 0.38
CA VAL A 146 10.94 -27.54 1.72
C VAL A 146 10.97 -29.08 1.64
N GLN A 147 10.06 -29.70 0.88
CA GLN A 147 10.09 -31.15 0.66
C GLN A 147 11.40 -31.61 0.02
N ILE A 148 11.85 -30.92 -1.03
CA ILE A 148 13.05 -31.31 -1.77
C ILE A 148 14.27 -31.22 -0.85
N VAL A 149 14.39 -30.14 -0.08
CA VAL A 149 15.52 -29.93 0.83
C VAL A 149 15.53 -30.98 1.94
N LEU A 150 14.40 -31.22 2.59
CA LEU A 150 14.35 -32.18 3.70
C LEU A 150 14.60 -33.61 3.22
N TYR A 151 14.01 -34.02 2.10
CA TYR A 151 14.13 -35.39 1.62
C TYR A 151 15.43 -35.66 0.86
N TYR A 152 15.78 -34.85 -0.15
CA TYR A 152 16.95 -35.12 -1.00
C TYR A 152 18.26 -34.60 -0.43
N LEU A 153 18.25 -33.44 0.24
CA LEU A 153 19.49 -32.80 0.72
C LEU A 153 19.83 -33.22 2.16
N MET A 154 18.82 -33.39 3.01
CA MET A 154 19.02 -33.74 4.41
C MET A 154 18.73 -35.21 4.74
N ASN A 155 18.08 -35.95 3.83
CA ASN A 155 17.63 -37.33 4.07
C ASN A 155 16.77 -37.48 5.34
N ILE A 156 15.96 -36.45 5.65
CA ILE A 156 15.06 -36.38 6.80
C ILE A 156 13.62 -36.55 6.31
N GLY A 157 12.92 -37.51 6.93
CA GLY A 157 11.51 -37.75 6.68
C GLY A 157 11.22 -38.45 5.35
N GLY A 158 9.94 -38.48 4.97
CA GLY A 158 9.46 -39.11 3.74
C GLY A 158 8.89 -38.10 2.74
N LEU A 159 8.34 -38.62 1.63
CA LEU A 159 7.60 -37.82 0.65
C LEU A 159 6.22 -37.43 1.18
N TRP A 160 6.13 -36.30 1.89
CA TRP A 160 4.85 -35.78 2.42
C TRP A 160 4.15 -34.81 1.46
N PHE A 161 4.87 -34.22 0.50
CA PHE A 161 4.35 -33.14 -0.35
C PHE A 161 3.04 -33.51 -1.04
N TRP A 162 2.96 -34.69 -1.64
CA TRP A 162 1.76 -35.12 -2.36
C TRP A 162 0.62 -35.56 -1.43
N ARG A 163 0.94 -36.04 -0.23
CA ARG A 163 -0.04 -36.63 0.69
C ARG A 163 -0.68 -35.59 1.61
N THR A 164 0.11 -34.68 2.15
CA THR A 164 -0.34 -33.70 3.14
C THR A 164 -0.05 -32.27 2.70
N GLY A 165 1.16 -31.97 2.21
CA GLY A 165 1.59 -30.61 1.90
C GLY A 165 0.73 -29.92 0.84
N LEU A 166 0.56 -30.55 -0.33
CA LEU A 166 -0.19 -30.01 -1.45
C LEU A 166 -1.70 -29.94 -1.16
N PRO A 167 -2.37 -30.99 -0.63
CA PRO A 167 -3.79 -30.90 -0.27
C PRO A 167 -4.11 -29.78 0.73
N VAL A 168 -3.27 -29.62 1.77
CA VAL A 168 -3.45 -28.55 2.76
C VAL A 168 -3.22 -27.17 2.12
N ALA A 169 -2.17 -27.00 1.32
CA ALA A 169 -1.92 -25.73 0.62
C ALA A 169 -3.09 -25.37 -0.32
N LEU A 170 -3.60 -26.33 -1.10
CA LEU A 170 -4.71 -26.12 -2.02
C LEU A 170 -6.01 -25.77 -1.26
N LEU A 171 -6.26 -26.39 -0.12
CA LEU A 171 -7.41 -26.07 0.72
C LEU A 171 -7.39 -24.61 1.17
N TRP A 172 -6.26 -24.13 1.71
CA TRP A 172 -6.16 -22.74 2.18
C TRP A 172 -6.16 -21.74 1.03
N ILE A 173 -5.54 -22.07 -0.10
CA ILE A 173 -5.63 -21.28 -1.33
C ILE A 173 -7.10 -21.19 -1.77
N ALA A 174 -7.85 -22.29 -1.77
CA ALA A 174 -9.26 -22.30 -2.14
C ALA A 174 -10.11 -21.41 -1.22
N ILE A 175 -9.89 -21.45 0.09
CA ILE A 175 -10.59 -20.59 1.06
C ILE A 175 -10.34 -19.11 0.76
N VAL A 176 -9.07 -18.73 0.57
CA VAL A 176 -8.70 -17.34 0.25
C VAL A 176 -9.33 -16.89 -1.06
N TRP A 177 -9.26 -17.71 -2.11
CA TRP A 177 -9.83 -17.39 -3.41
C TRP A 177 -11.36 -17.36 -3.43
N LEU A 178 -12.03 -18.16 -2.60
CA LEU A 178 -13.48 -18.08 -2.41
C LEU A 178 -13.87 -16.72 -1.80
N GLY A 179 -13.11 -16.24 -0.82
CA GLY A 179 -13.27 -14.89 -0.26
C GLY A 179 -13.09 -13.79 -1.31
N VAL A 180 -12.05 -13.88 -2.14
CA VAL A 180 -11.80 -12.92 -3.23
C VAL A 180 -12.89 -12.99 -4.31
N ALA A 181 -13.33 -14.19 -4.69
CA ALA A 181 -14.39 -14.39 -5.66
C ALA A 181 -15.72 -13.80 -5.17
N ALA A 182 -16.09 -14.03 -3.92
CA ALA A 182 -17.27 -13.43 -3.30
C ALA A 182 -17.20 -11.89 -3.34
N ASN A 183 -16.03 -11.31 -3.06
CA ASN A 183 -15.84 -9.86 -3.16
C ASN A 183 -16.02 -9.32 -4.59
N MET A 184 -15.55 -10.07 -5.61
CA MET A 184 -15.72 -9.69 -7.01
C MET A 184 -17.16 -9.83 -7.49
N LEU A 185 -17.87 -10.88 -7.07
CA LEU A 185 -19.25 -11.15 -7.48
C LEU A 185 -20.23 -10.17 -6.82
N PHE A 186 -20.16 -10.02 -5.49
CA PHE A 186 -21.12 -9.22 -4.73
C PHE A 186 -20.78 -7.72 -4.68
N HIS A 187 -19.71 -7.27 -5.36
CA HIS A 187 -19.19 -5.89 -5.28
C HIS A 187 -19.06 -5.38 -3.83
N ALA A 188 -18.80 -6.31 -2.91
CA ALA A 188 -18.75 -6.05 -1.49
C ALA A 188 -17.49 -5.27 -1.13
N ASN A 189 -17.37 -4.87 0.14
CA ASN A 189 -16.15 -4.27 0.63
C ASN A 189 -15.13 -5.37 0.98
N ALA A 190 -13.83 -5.05 0.84
CA ALA A 190 -12.74 -5.97 1.20
C ALA A 190 -12.83 -6.50 2.64
N VAL A 191 -13.43 -5.74 3.56
CA VAL A 191 -13.68 -6.16 4.95
C VAL A 191 -14.64 -7.36 5.03
N LEU A 192 -15.64 -7.39 4.15
CA LEU A 192 -16.59 -8.50 4.09
C LEU A 192 -15.93 -9.77 3.52
N ALA A 193 -14.99 -9.61 2.59
CA ALA A 193 -14.15 -10.70 2.09
C ALA A 193 -13.26 -11.28 3.21
N MET A 194 -12.64 -10.41 4.02
CA MET A 194 -11.85 -10.84 5.18
C MET A 194 -12.71 -11.55 6.23
N ALA A 195 -13.94 -11.07 6.48
CA ALA A 195 -14.89 -11.73 7.37
C ALA A 195 -15.25 -13.14 6.88
N LEU A 196 -15.49 -13.30 5.58
CA LEU A 196 -15.79 -14.60 4.98
C LEU A 196 -14.61 -15.58 5.08
N ILE A 197 -13.39 -15.10 4.83
CA ILE A 197 -12.16 -15.92 4.99
C ILE A 197 -11.99 -16.35 6.46
N ALA A 198 -12.18 -15.43 7.41
CA ALA A 198 -12.11 -15.74 8.84
C ALA A 198 -13.23 -16.69 9.31
N PHE A 199 -14.39 -16.64 8.68
CA PHE A 199 -15.46 -17.61 8.95
C PHE A 199 -15.11 -19.00 8.39
N LEU A 200 -14.53 -19.05 7.19
CA LEU A 200 -14.12 -20.29 6.52
C LEU A 200 -12.84 -20.91 7.10
N SER A 201 -12.08 -20.20 7.93
CA SER A 201 -10.88 -20.75 8.57
C SER A 201 -11.22 -21.82 9.60
N ALA A 202 -12.37 -21.74 10.30
CA ALA A 202 -12.80 -22.78 11.23
C ALA A 202 -13.04 -24.15 10.55
N PRO A 203 -13.89 -24.27 9.50
CA PRO A 203 -13.97 -25.53 8.75
C PRO A 203 -12.67 -25.87 8.01
N GLY A 204 -11.87 -24.88 7.62
CA GLY A 204 -10.55 -25.09 7.02
C GLY A 204 -9.54 -25.75 7.97
N ASN A 205 -9.51 -25.34 9.23
CA ASN A 205 -8.73 -25.95 10.30
C ASN A 205 -9.17 -27.40 10.53
N TYR A 206 -10.47 -27.63 10.69
CA TYR A 206 -11.04 -28.97 10.86
C TYR A 206 -10.62 -29.92 9.72
N LEU A 207 -10.76 -29.47 8.46
CA LEU A 207 -10.34 -30.24 7.29
C LEU A 207 -8.82 -30.44 7.22
N THR A 208 -8.03 -29.47 7.67
CA THR A 208 -6.57 -29.60 7.75
C THR A 208 -6.18 -30.73 8.70
N HIS A 209 -6.78 -30.80 9.89
CA HIS A 209 -6.54 -31.90 10.82
C HIS A 209 -6.98 -33.26 10.26
N TRP A 210 -8.11 -33.29 9.55
CA TRP A 210 -8.59 -34.50 8.86
C TRP A 210 -7.59 -34.98 7.79
N LEU A 211 -7.05 -34.07 6.98
CA LEU A 211 -6.04 -34.37 5.94
C LEU A 211 -4.72 -34.87 6.52
N VAL A 212 -4.31 -34.35 7.67
CA VAL A 212 -3.06 -34.75 8.34
C VAL A 212 -3.21 -36.10 9.07
N GLY A 213 -4.45 -36.55 9.33
CA GLY A 213 -4.74 -37.86 9.93
C GLY A 213 -4.48 -37.92 11.44
N ASP A 214 -4.35 -36.78 12.11
CA ASP A 214 -3.98 -36.68 13.53
C ASP A 214 -5.18 -36.85 14.49
N PHE A 215 -6.09 -37.77 14.19
CA PHE A 215 -7.33 -37.96 14.97
C PHE A 215 -7.08 -38.48 16.40
N GLN A 216 -5.97 -39.18 16.64
CA GLN A 216 -5.65 -39.69 17.98
C GLN A 216 -5.23 -38.59 18.98
N ARG A 217 -4.87 -37.40 18.51
CA ARG A 217 -4.37 -36.29 19.33
C ARG A 217 -5.41 -35.19 19.61
N PHE A 218 -6.62 -35.34 19.06
CA PHE A 218 -7.73 -34.41 19.28
C PHE A 218 -8.16 -34.36 20.76
N GLY A 219 -8.12 -35.50 21.45
CA GLY A 219 -8.47 -35.65 22.88
C GLY A 219 -7.82 -34.63 23.82
N ASP A 220 -6.50 -34.50 23.72
CA ASP A 220 -5.72 -33.69 24.65
C ASP A 220 -5.68 -32.21 24.26
N LYS A 221 -6.01 -31.89 23.01
CA LYS A 221 -5.96 -30.54 22.43
C LYS A 221 -7.32 -29.90 22.18
N TYR A 222 -8.42 -30.53 22.58
CA TYR A 222 -9.76 -29.96 22.38
C TYR A 222 -9.90 -28.56 22.95
N GLY A 223 -9.27 -28.26 24.10
CA GLY A 223 -9.29 -26.92 24.69
C GLY A 223 -8.61 -25.88 23.79
N GLU A 224 -7.40 -26.17 23.28
CA GLU A 224 -6.65 -25.25 22.41
C GLU A 224 -7.37 -25.03 21.07
N ILE A 225 -7.82 -26.11 20.43
CA ILE A 225 -8.53 -26.04 19.15
C ILE A 225 -9.84 -25.26 19.31
N PHE A 226 -10.57 -25.47 20.42
CA PHE A 226 -11.80 -24.72 20.71
C PHE A 226 -11.55 -23.22 20.87
N PHE A 227 -10.50 -22.81 21.56
CA PHE A 227 -10.16 -21.39 21.70
C PHE A 227 -9.73 -20.76 20.37
N GLU A 228 -8.97 -21.47 19.54
CA GLU A 228 -8.55 -21.00 18.21
C GLU A 228 -9.76 -20.83 17.27
N ASP A 229 -10.65 -21.82 17.22
CA ASP A 229 -11.85 -21.75 16.37
C ASP A 229 -12.85 -20.70 16.87
N PHE A 230 -13.02 -20.55 18.19
CA PHE A 230 -13.85 -19.50 18.77
C PHE A 230 -13.27 -18.10 18.50
N GLY A 231 -11.95 -17.95 18.59
CA GLY A 231 -11.25 -16.70 18.28
C GLY A 231 -11.47 -16.27 16.82
N ASN A 232 -11.34 -17.21 15.88
CA ASN A 232 -11.61 -16.96 14.47
C ASN A 232 -13.07 -16.59 14.21
N LEU A 233 -14.02 -17.28 14.87
CA LEU A 233 -15.45 -16.99 14.72
C LEU A 233 -15.82 -15.61 15.27
N MET A 234 -15.25 -15.23 16.42
CA MET A 234 -15.42 -13.89 16.99
C MET A 234 -14.83 -12.81 16.09
N ALA A 235 -13.63 -13.04 15.56
CA ALA A 235 -13.00 -12.13 14.59
C ALA A 235 -13.87 -11.98 13.33
N ALA A 236 -14.41 -13.09 12.82
CA ALA A 236 -15.31 -13.09 11.67
C ALA A 236 -16.59 -12.28 11.95
N ALA A 237 -17.21 -12.44 13.13
CA ALA A 237 -18.39 -11.68 13.53
C ALA A 237 -18.11 -10.17 13.60
N VAL A 238 -17.00 -9.77 14.22
CA VAL A 238 -16.59 -8.36 14.32
C VAL A 238 -16.34 -7.76 12.94
N LEU A 239 -15.58 -8.46 12.08
CA LEU A 239 -15.30 -8.02 10.71
C LEU A 239 -16.57 -7.93 9.87
N LEU A 240 -17.52 -8.85 10.05
CA LEU A 240 -18.79 -8.86 9.36
C LEU A 240 -19.64 -7.64 9.76
N LEU A 241 -19.74 -7.32 11.06
CA LEU A 241 -20.44 -6.13 11.54
C LEU A 241 -19.82 -4.85 10.97
N ILE A 242 -18.49 -4.71 11.04
CA ILE A 242 -17.76 -3.57 10.47
C ILE A 242 -17.99 -3.49 8.96
N GLY A 243 -17.91 -4.64 8.26
CA GLY A 243 -18.13 -4.76 6.82
C GLY A 243 -19.50 -4.27 6.39
N ILE A 244 -20.56 -4.70 7.09
CA ILE A 244 -21.95 -4.27 6.84
C ILE A 244 -22.11 -2.77 7.08
N VAL A 245 -21.55 -2.24 8.16
CA VAL A 245 -21.63 -0.79 8.46
C VAL A 245 -20.95 0.03 7.36
N ILE A 246 -19.77 -0.37 6.90
CA ILE A 246 -19.06 0.31 5.81
C ILE A 246 -19.87 0.20 4.51
N GLN A 247 -20.49 -0.95 4.24
CA GLN A 247 -21.29 -1.15 3.03
C GLN A 247 -22.55 -0.29 3.03
N LYS A 248 -23.28 -0.22 4.16
CA LYS A 248 -24.41 0.69 4.32
C LYS A 248 -24.01 2.15 4.16
N ARG A 249 -22.89 2.58 4.77
CA ARG A 249 -22.37 3.95 4.62
C ARG A 249 -22.02 4.29 3.17
N LYS A 250 -21.45 3.33 2.43
CA LYS A 250 -21.10 3.49 1.01
C LYS A 250 -22.35 3.63 0.14
N VAL A 251 -23.36 2.80 0.36
CA VAL A 251 -24.66 2.89 -0.34
C VAL A 251 -25.34 4.22 -0.04
N ARG A 252 -25.39 4.62 1.25
CA ARG A 252 -25.99 5.90 1.66
C ARG A 252 -25.30 7.11 1.02
N LYS A 253 -23.96 7.14 1.01
CA LYS A 253 -23.20 8.20 0.31
C LYS A 253 -23.47 8.23 -1.20
N LYS A 254 -23.66 7.08 -1.83
CA LYS A 254 -23.97 7.01 -3.27
C LYS A 254 -25.37 7.56 -3.56
N GLN A 255 -26.33 7.32 -2.67
CA GLN A 255 -27.67 7.91 -2.72
C GLN A 255 -27.66 9.43 -2.43
N GLU A 256 -26.88 9.89 -1.44
CA GLU A 256 -26.72 11.32 -1.10
C GLU A 256 -26.05 12.12 -2.23
N ASN A 257 -25.14 11.51 -3.00
CA ASN A 257 -24.42 12.17 -4.11
C ASN A 257 -25.17 12.16 -5.47
N GLY A 258 -26.40 11.64 -5.53
CA GLY A 258 -27.19 11.65 -6.77
C GLY A 258 -26.65 10.80 -7.92
N GLU A 259 -25.68 9.91 -7.69
CA GLU A 259 -25.28 8.92 -8.70
C GLU A 259 -26.38 7.85 -8.80
N GLN A 260 -27.24 8.00 -9.80
CA GLN A 260 -28.35 7.11 -10.06
C GLN A 260 -27.90 5.64 -10.06
N LEU A 261 -28.60 4.82 -9.27
CA LEU A 261 -28.55 3.37 -9.33
C LEU A 261 -29.18 2.92 -10.66
N PHE A 262 -28.32 2.64 -11.64
CA PHE A 262 -28.60 1.71 -12.73
C PHE A 262 -27.45 0.71 -12.82
#